data_AF-A0A7S0KBZ3-F1
#
_entry.id   AF-A0A7S0KBZ3-F1
#
_cell.length_a   1.000
_cell.length_b   1.000
_cell.length_c   1.000
_cell.angle_alpha   90.00
_cell.angle_beta   90.00
_cell.angle_gamma   90.00
#
_symmetry.space_group_name_H-M   'P 1'
#
loop_
_entity.id
_entity.type
_entity.pdbx_description
1 polymer ?
#
loop_
_entity_poly.entity_id
_entity_poly.type
_entity_poly.pdbx_seq_one_letter_code
_entity_poly.pdbx_strand_id
1 'polypeptide(L)'
;MGDAATRDGTGGDDARVACCRVQVGDDVFTEVYALVAAMDGLITRARGETFARTERDHAYATFDDALPTAVLYASPGTACFSAMHDALAKASDSRVLNYVLRPVLFDASCARANSCAASGVDGNLLRLSGFGIELAVKNMEYKAIDDSKIKSEGDEGDQQEDEEHEDEDNRASKDVFADEPVAGFNFATLAARYPESTDALKLFRDDMKKKLSLASDAPLKVWDIKDLGIQAAQRVALSSDPIGALVDVSQNFPSLADSLSRMPIDKTFAKEVRRNHRKMQPGGLVMSLNGEQLELDTVDVYALVESIAKEVGVYEELVHLGLPSTIAKFLLRIPKKENQVKIDTDNCESIVFYNDVEKDPKFERWSKDVKHLASPSPGGFPRVRRNLYTVVAILDPTDHGMWDMIDMMDQMVEAQMPIRMAQVVVTGARDDTVSTRIDPSDAKFGERVALAANYLMRAHGAEAQRDFLSAISINRQMLSEPSYFAPATYAPPTWALARQVLVTILSQLGGVDGDVEAFIVSAIESTTRNDAARELEHVRRDMSRKGLNAPSVLLNGEYVRDAVARAHGATLATMLNHHLRLEMSRVKTMFTQGEFDGVDDVSAVVTRGASKKIRPMDFRRSRESACVLRARAV
;
A
#
# COMPACT_ATOMS: atom_id res chain seq x y z
N MET A 1 -23.68 -5.47 -29.26
CA MET A 1 -24.90 -5.51 -30.09
C MET A 1 -24.51 -6.02 -31.46
N GLY A 2 -24.89 -7.26 -31.76
CA GLY A 2 -24.59 -7.98 -32.99
C GLY A 2 -25.23 -9.36 -32.85
N ASP A 3 -26.36 -9.54 -33.52
CA ASP A 3 -27.21 -10.73 -33.49
C ASP A 3 -26.48 -11.98 -33.99
N ALA A 4 -26.52 -13.06 -33.20
CA ALA A 4 -26.27 -14.41 -33.67
C ALA A 4 -27.55 -15.22 -33.46
N ALA A 5 -28.08 -15.70 -34.59
CA ALA A 5 -29.39 -16.33 -34.73
C ALA A 5 -29.54 -17.63 -33.92
N THR A 6 -30.59 -17.71 -33.11
CA THR A 6 -31.11 -18.95 -32.53
C THR A 6 -32.14 -19.57 -33.49
N ARG A 7 -32.01 -20.88 -33.73
CA ARG A 7 -33.00 -21.70 -34.47
C ARG A 7 -33.75 -22.57 -33.46
N ASP A 8 -35.06 -22.48 -33.54
CA ASP A 8 -36.09 -22.86 -32.56
C ASP A 8 -36.34 -24.37 -32.43
N GLY A 9 -36.90 -24.78 -31.28
CA GLY A 9 -37.23 -26.17 -30.94
C GLY A 9 -37.90 -26.37 -29.57
N THR A 10 -39.11 -25.81 -29.40
CA THR A 10 -40.26 -26.31 -28.60
C THR A 10 -40.11 -26.64 -27.09
N GLY A 11 -40.70 -25.78 -26.24
CA GLY A 11 -41.73 -26.16 -25.27
C GLY A 11 -41.34 -26.70 -23.88
N GLY A 12 -41.67 -25.93 -22.83
CA GLY A 12 -42.06 -26.44 -21.51
C GLY A 12 -41.01 -26.30 -20.40
N ASP A 13 -41.36 -25.51 -19.38
CA ASP A 13 -40.87 -25.43 -17.99
C ASP A 13 -39.40 -25.75 -17.67
N ASP A 14 -38.81 -24.84 -16.87
CA ASP A 14 -37.58 -25.00 -16.10
C ASP A 14 -36.28 -24.77 -16.92
N ALA A 15 -35.94 -23.50 -17.13
CA ALA A 15 -34.57 -23.10 -17.42
C ALA A 15 -33.68 -23.40 -16.20
N ARG A 16 -33.39 -24.68 -15.96
CA ARG A 16 -32.43 -25.12 -14.95
C ARG A 16 -31.10 -24.48 -15.30
N VAL A 17 -30.67 -23.52 -14.49
CA VAL A 17 -29.38 -22.86 -14.63
C VAL A 17 -28.31 -23.95 -14.57
N ALA A 18 -27.64 -24.22 -15.70
CA ALA A 18 -26.56 -25.20 -15.73
C ALA A 18 -25.43 -24.75 -14.77
N CYS A 19 -25.18 -25.56 -13.75
CA CYS A 19 -24.28 -25.26 -12.64
C CYS A 19 -22.79 -25.26 -12.99
N CYS A 20 -22.41 -25.87 -14.11
CA CYS A 20 -21.05 -25.90 -14.63
C CYS A 20 -21.07 -25.59 -16.13
N ARG A 21 -20.06 -24.86 -16.60
CA ARG A 21 -19.89 -24.56 -18.03
C ARG A 21 -18.42 -24.71 -18.42
N VAL A 22 -18.16 -25.27 -19.58
CA VAL A 22 -16.82 -25.35 -20.17
C VAL A 22 -16.80 -24.56 -21.46
N GLN A 23 -15.84 -23.65 -21.58
CA GLN A 23 -15.63 -22.87 -22.79
C GLN A 23 -14.35 -23.33 -23.49
N VAL A 24 -14.43 -23.58 -24.80
CA VAL A 24 -13.28 -23.87 -25.66
C VAL A 24 -13.43 -23.01 -26.92
N GLY A 25 -12.60 -21.96 -27.04
CA GLY A 25 -12.80 -20.91 -28.04
C GLY A 25 -14.14 -20.20 -27.84
N ASP A 26 -14.96 -20.16 -28.90
CA ASP A 26 -16.32 -19.60 -28.88
C ASP A 26 -17.41 -20.61 -28.45
N ASP A 27 -17.06 -21.90 -28.34
CA ASP A 27 -18.02 -22.96 -28.02
C ASP A 27 -18.17 -23.14 -26.50
N VAL A 28 -19.42 -23.27 -26.02
CA VAL A 28 -19.76 -23.43 -24.60
C VAL A 28 -20.55 -24.72 -24.36
N PHE A 29 -20.12 -25.51 -23.37
CA PHE A 29 -20.69 -26.81 -23.02
C PHE A 29 -21.21 -26.81 -21.58
N THR A 30 -22.44 -27.27 -21.37
CA THR A 30 -23.07 -27.42 -20.05
C THR A 30 -23.09 -28.86 -19.55
N GLU A 31 -22.98 -29.83 -20.46
CA GLU A 31 -23.07 -31.26 -20.18
C GLU A 31 -21.76 -31.98 -20.54
N VAL A 32 -21.33 -32.91 -19.68
CA VAL A 32 -20.04 -33.61 -19.83
C VAL A 32 -20.01 -34.45 -21.11
N TYR A 33 -21.12 -35.11 -21.44
CA TYR A 33 -21.21 -35.95 -22.64
C TYR A 33 -21.02 -35.13 -23.93
N ALA A 34 -21.63 -33.94 -24.00
CA ALA A 34 -21.49 -33.04 -25.15
C ALA A 34 -20.05 -32.53 -25.30
N LEU A 35 -19.40 -32.19 -24.19
CA LEU A 35 -17.99 -31.80 -24.17
C LEU A 35 -17.08 -32.92 -24.71
N VAL A 36 -17.22 -34.13 -24.16
CA VAL A 36 -16.38 -35.28 -24.56
C VAL A 36 -16.60 -35.63 -26.02
N ALA A 37 -17.84 -35.59 -26.51
CA ALA A 37 -18.16 -35.89 -27.91
C ALA A 37 -17.61 -34.84 -28.90
N ALA A 38 -17.53 -33.57 -28.48
CA ALA A 38 -17.06 -32.47 -29.33
C ALA A 38 -15.54 -32.22 -29.24
N MET A 39 -14.85 -32.86 -28.28
CA MET A 39 -13.47 -32.54 -27.88
C MET A 39 -12.50 -32.55 -29.06
N ASP A 40 -12.42 -33.65 -29.81
CA ASP A 40 -11.49 -33.82 -30.95
C ASP A 40 -11.67 -32.76 -32.05
N GLY A 41 -12.92 -32.35 -32.31
CA GLY A 41 -13.25 -31.33 -33.30
C GLY A 41 -12.97 -29.90 -32.83
N LEU A 42 -13.03 -29.64 -31.52
CA LEU A 42 -12.71 -28.35 -30.92
C LEU A 42 -11.21 -28.10 -30.89
N ILE A 43 -10.42 -29.13 -30.54
CA ILE A 43 -8.96 -29.03 -30.47
C ILE A 43 -8.37 -28.62 -31.81
N THR A 44 -8.96 -29.12 -32.91
CA THR A 44 -8.51 -28.78 -34.26
C THR A 44 -8.88 -27.34 -34.65
N ARG A 45 -10.02 -26.83 -34.20
CA ARG A 45 -10.53 -25.48 -34.54
C ARG A 45 -9.89 -24.38 -33.70
N ALA A 46 -9.71 -24.61 -32.40
CA ALA A 46 -9.17 -23.63 -31.45
C ALA A 46 -7.62 -23.59 -31.43
N ARG A 47 -6.96 -24.37 -32.29
CA ARG A 47 -5.49 -24.42 -32.33
C ARG A 47 -4.92 -23.12 -32.91
N GLY A 48 -4.16 -22.39 -32.10
CA GLY A 48 -3.56 -21.11 -32.49
C GLY A 48 -4.35 -19.87 -32.06
N GLU A 49 -5.49 -20.03 -31.38
CA GLU A 49 -6.16 -18.92 -30.70
C GLU A 49 -5.35 -18.50 -29.47
N THR A 50 -5.08 -17.20 -29.35
CA THR A 50 -4.38 -16.64 -28.19
C THR A 50 -5.33 -16.49 -27.01
N PHE A 51 -5.10 -17.25 -25.94
CA PHE A 51 -5.85 -17.13 -24.69
C PHE A 51 -5.23 -16.06 -23.78
N ALA A 52 -6.00 -15.01 -23.48
CA ALA A 52 -5.59 -13.98 -22.52
C ALA A 52 -5.84 -14.47 -21.08
N ARG A 53 -4.78 -14.96 -20.44
CA ARG A 53 -4.83 -15.39 -19.05
C ARG A 53 -4.98 -14.21 -18.10
N THR A 54 -5.85 -14.35 -17.10
CA THR A 54 -5.94 -13.40 -15.97
C THR A 54 -5.12 -13.90 -14.79
N GLU A 55 -4.72 -13.00 -13.89
CA GLU A 55 -3.93 -13.35 -12.69
C GLU A 55 -4.65 -14.36 -11.76
N ARG A 56 -5.98 -14.41 -11.83
CA ARG A 56 -6.83 -15.33 -11.03
C ARG A 56 -7.03 -16.70 -11.66
N ASP A 57 -6.51 -16.92 -12.87
CA ASP A 57 -6.68 -18.19 -13.58
C ASP A 57 -5.72 -19.24 -13.04
N HIS A 58 -6.27 -20.36 -12.58
CA HIS A 58 -5.52 -21.53 -12.15
C HIS A 58 -5.44 -22.56 -13.28
N ALA A 59 -4.23 -22.76 -13.82
CA ALA A 59 -3.95 -23.83 -14.76
C ALA A 59 -3.65 -25.13 -14.00
N TYR A 60 -4.23 -26.25 -14.45
CA TYR A 60 -4.06 -27.55 -13.80
C TYR A 60 -2.64 -28.11 -13.95
N ALA A 61 -2.06 -27.98 -15.14
CA ALA A 61 -0.73 -28.48 -15.48
C ALA A 61 0.13 -27.37 -16.10
N THR A 62 1.34 -27.74 -16.54
CA THR A 62 2.23 -26.84 -17.29
C THR A 62 1.51 -26.35 -18.53
N PHE A 63 1.40 -25.03 -18.68
CA PHE A 63 0.70 -24.40 -19.79
C PHE A 63 1.57 -24.40 -21.04
N ASP A 64 1.00 -24.76 -22.18
CA ASP A 64 1.65 -24.76 -23.49
C ASP A 64 0.90 -23.84 -24.46
N ASP A 65 1.48 -22.72 -24.85
CA ASP A 65 0.86 -21.73 -25.74
C ASP A 65 0.50 -22.29 -27.12
N ALA A 66 1.03 -23.45 -27.52
CA ALA A 66 0.69 -24.12 -28.77
C ALA A 66 -0.61 -24.93 -28.71
N LEU A 67 -1.15 -25.17 -27.50
CA LEU A 67 -2.36 -25.96 -27.27
C LEU A 67 -3.60 -25.06 -27.08
N PRO A 68 -4.78 -25.50 -27.55
CA PRO A 68 -6.03 -24.80 -27.27
C PRO A 68 -6.33 -24.82 -25.78
N THR A 69 -7.03 -23.79 -25.28
CA THR A 69 -7.35 -23.65 -23.86
C THR A 69 -8.83 -23.93 -23.59
N ALA A 70 -9.11 -24.82 -22.65
CA ALA A 70 -10.44 -25.07 -22.11
C ALA A 70 -10.58 -24.45 -20.73
N VAL A 71 -11.61 -23.61 -20.56
CA VAL A 71 -11.90 -22.92 -19.29
C VAL A 71 -13.14 -23.52 -18.65
N LEU A 72 -12.99 -24.13 -17.47
CA LEU A 72 -14.12 -24.59 -16.66
C LEU A 72 -14.58 -23.47 -15.74
N TYR A 73 -15.82 -23.03 -15.92
CA TYR A 73 -16.56 -22.16 -15.01
C TYR A 73 -17.40 -23.02 -14.07
N ALA A 74 -16.85 -23.33 -12.91
CA ALA A 74 -17.53 -24.10 -11.88
C ALA A 74 -16.84 -23.92 -10.52
N SER A 75 -17.64 -23.85 -9.45
CA SER A 75 -17.11 -23.85 -8.08
C SER A 75 -16.85 -25.29 -7.60
N PRO A 76 -15.68 -25.58 -6.99
CA PRO A 76 -15.45 -26.87 -6.33
C PRO A 76 -16.53 -27.15 -5.28
N GLY A 77 -17.17 -28.32 -5.37
CA GLY A 77 -18.28 -28.71 -4.48
C GLY A 77 -19.67 -28.69 -5.14
N THR A 78 -19.80 -28.20 -6.38
CA THR A 78 -21.01 -28.44 -7.19
C THR A 78 -21.04 -29.88 -7.71
N ALA A 79 -22.23 -30.42 -7.95
CA ALA A 79 -22.41 -31.82 -8.36
C ALA A 79 -21.77 -32.16 -9.73
N CYS A 80 -21.73 -31.20 -10.65
CA CYS A 80 -21.18 -31.36 -11.99
C CYS A 80 -19.65 -31.17 -12.06
N PHE A 81 -19.02 -30.62 -11.02
CA PHE A 81 -17.60 -30.28 -11.02
C PHE A 81 -16.71 -31.50 -11.26
N SER A 82 -16.94 -32.60 -10.54
CA SER A 82 -16.07 -33.78 -10.58
C SER A 82 -15.98 -34.39 -11.98
N ALA A 83 -17.13 -34.62 -12.63
CA ALA A 83 -17.18 -35.26 -13.94
C ALA A 83 -16.56 -34.37 -15.05
N MET A 84 -16.80 -33.05 -15.01
CA MET A 84 -16.15 -32.10 -15.93
C MET A 84 -14.64 -32.00 -15.68
N HIS A 85 -14.24 -31.93 -14.41
CA HIS A 85 -12.84 -31.89 -14.01
C HIS A 85 -12.08 -33.13 -14.48
N ASP A 86 -12.62 -34.32 -14.26
CA ASP A 86 -11.99 -35.58 -14.65
C ASP A 86 -11.78 -35.68 -16.17
N ALA A 87 -12.74 -35.20 -16.96
CA ALA A 87 -12.63 -35.19 -18.42
C ALA A 87 -11.52 -34.23 -18.89
N LEU A 88 -11.50 -33.00 -18.35
CA LEU A 88 -10.52 -31.98 -18.72
C LEU A 88 -9.12 -32.27 -18.19
N ALA A 89 -9.00 -32.84 -16.98
CA ALA A 89 -7.72 -33.25 -16.40
C ALA A 89 -7.08 -34.35 -17.26
N LYS A 90 -7.84 -35.38 -17.66
CA LYS A 90 -7.34 -36.44 -18.56
C LYS A 90 -6.90 -35.90 -19.92
N ALA A 91 -7.64 -34.94 -20.48
CA ALA A 91 -7.27 -34.29 -21.74
C ALA A 91 -6.00 -33.45 -21.59
N SER A 92 -5.84 -32.74 -20.46
CA SER A 92 -4.63 -31.97 -20.15
C SER A 92 -3.41 -32.86 -19.89
N ASP A 93 -3.56 -33.97 -19.16
CA ASP A 93 -2.50 -34.95 -18.91
C ASP A 93 -2.00 -35.60 -20.19
N SER A 94 -2.92 -35.82 -21.14
CA SER A 94 -2.61 -36.32 -22.49
C SER A 94 -2.02 -35.24 -23.42
N ARG A 95 -1.80 -34.02 -22.93
CA ARG A 95 -1.29 -32.85 -23.66
C ARG A 95 -2.11 -32.48 -24.91
N VAL A 96 -3.42 -32.62 -24.78
CA VAL A 96 -4.36 -32.34 -25.87
C VAL A 96 -4.86 -30.90 -25.82
N LEU A 97 -5.00 -30.35 -24.62
CA LEU A 97 -5.45 -28.97 -24.36
C LEU A 97 -4.84 -28.45 -23.06
N ASN A 98 -4.85 -27.13 -22.87
CA ASN A 98 -4.61 -26.49 -21.58
C ASN A 98 -5.92 -26.43 -20.79
N TYR A 99 -5.90 -26.90 -19.54
CA TYR A 99 -7.07 -26.84 -18.66
C TYR A 99 -6.91 -25.72 -17.61
N VAL A 100 -7.85 -24.78 -17.63
CA VAL A 100 -7.94 -23.65 -16.70
C VAL A 100 -9.25 -23.73 -15.90
N LEU A 101 -9.16 -23.54 -14.58
CA LEU A 101 -10.32 -23.44 -13.70
C LEU A 101 -10.60 -21.99 -13.32
N ARG A 102 -11.85 -21.55 -13.52
CA ARG A 102 -12.41 -20.30 -13.00
C ARG A 102 -13.55 -20.61 -12.04
N PRO A 103 -13.34 -20.46 -10.72
CA PRO A 103 -14.39 -20.70 -9.73
C PRO A 103 -15.55 -19.72 -9.89
N VAL A 104 -16.71 -20.21 -10.29
CA VAL A 104 -17.95 -19.43 -10.42
C VAL A 104 -19.11 -20.25 -9.89
N LEU A 105 -19.99 -19.62 -9.11
CA LEU A 105 -21.27 -20.17 -8.72
C LEU A 105 -22.38 -19.38 -9.44
N PHE A 106 -23.02 -19.99 -10.43
CA PHE A 106 -24.06 -19.32 -11.23
C PHE A 106 -25.37 -19.16 -10.48
N ASP A 107 -25.70 -20.10 -9.60
CA ASP A 107 -26.93 -20.13 -8.83
C ASP A 107 -26.64 -20.72 -7.44
N ALA A 108 -27.30 -20.20 -6.42
CA ALA A 108 -27.26 -20.69 -5.06
C ALA A 108 -27.58 -22.20 -4.96
N SER A 109 -28.56 -22.65 -5.73
CA SER A 109 -29.02 -24.05 -5.79
C SER A 109 -27.95 -25.02 -6.30
N CYS A 110 -26.91 -24.51 -6.97
CA CYS A 110 -25.79 -25.32 -7.45
C CYS A 110 -24.82 -25.72 -6.36
N ALA A 111 -24.78 -24.98 -5.24
CA ALA A 111 -23.90 -25.27 -4.13
C ALA A 111 -24.45 -26.43 -3.31
N ARG A 112 -23.60 -27.39 -2.96
CA ARG A 112 -23.98 -28.46 -2.02
C ARG A 112 -24.14 -27.86 -0.62
N ALA A 113 -25.19 -28.27 0.10
CA ALA A 113 -25.38 -27.91 1.50
C ALA A 113 -24.12 -28.22 2.34
N ASN A 114 -23.71 -27.29 3.20
CA ASN A 114 -22.50 -27.36 4.04
C ASN A 114 -21.17 -27.41 3.28
N SER A 115 -21.12 -26.99 2.02
CA SER A 115 -19.85 -26.81 1.29
C SER A 115 -19.31 -25.40 1.44
N CYS A 116 -17.99 -25.22 1.27
CA CYS A 116 -17.38 -23.89 1.22
C CYS A 116 -18.02 -23.03 0.11
N ALA A 117 -18.44 -23.64 -1.00
CA ALA A 117 -19.14 -22.95 -2.09
C ALA A 117 -20.50 -22.35 -1.67
N ALA A 118 -21.14 -22.86 -0.61
CA ALA A 118 -22.38 -22.32 -0.07
C ALA A 118 -22.15 -21.13 0.89
N SER A 119 -20.89 -20.81 1.22
CA SER A 119 -20.58 -19.71 2.15
C SER A 119 -20.89 -18.37 1.49
N GLY A 120 -21.76 -17.57 2.13
CA GLY A 120 -22.22 -16.28 1.59
C GLY A 120 -23.40 -16.38 0.61
N VAL A 121 -23.86 -17.59 0.29
CA VAL A 121 -24.98 -17.82 -0.65
C VAL A 121 -26.33 -17.60 0.02
N ASP A 122 -26.50 -18.04 1.27
CA ASP A 122 -27.75 -17.97 2.01
C ASP A 122 -28.04 -16.57 2.63
N GLY A 123 -27.40 -15.51 2.10
CA GLY A 123 -27.50 -14.15 2.65
C GLY A 123 -26.79 -13.92 3.99
N ASN A 124 -26.17 -14.95 4.56
CA ASN A 124 -25.30 -14.83 5.73
C ASN A 124 -24.05 -14.03 5.36
N LEU A 125 -23.88 -12.87 5.99
CA LEU A 125 -22.69 -12.04 5.81
C LEU A 125 -21.44 -12.79 6.25
N LEU A 126 -20.38 -12.71 5.45
CA LEU A 126 -19.07 -13.25 5.79
C LEU A 126 -18.49 -12.46 6.97
N ARG A 127 -18.22 -13.15 8.08
CA ARG A 127 -17.53 -12.55 9.24
C ARG A 127 -16.04 -12.45 8.92
N LEU A 128 -15.55 -11.23 8.81
CA LEU A 128 -14.13 -10.96 8.58
C LEU A 128 -13.37 -10.95 9.91
N SER A 129 -12.07 -11.19 9.84
CA SER A 129 -11.14 -11.10 10.97
C SER A 129 -9.94 -10.23 10.58
N GLY A 130 -8.94 -10.08 11.45
CA GLY A 130 -7.74 -9.29 11.13
C GLY A 130 -7.88 -7.78 11.32
N PHE A 131 -8.92 -7.32 12.02
CA PHE A 131 -9.06 -5.93 12.45
C PHE A 131 -8.81 -5.79 13.95
N GLY A 132 -8.38 -4.60 14.37
CA GLY A 132 -8.28 -4.21 15.78
C GLY A 132 -9.49 -3.37 16.20
N ILE A 133 -9.84 -3.41 17.49
CA ILE A 133 -10.86 -2.54 18.09
C ILE A 133 -10.15 -1.62 19.09
N GLU A 134 -10.36 -0.32 18.96
CA GLU A 134 -9.86 0.68 19.88
C GLU A 134 -11.01 1.25 20.73
N LEU A 135 -10.79 1.31 22.04
CA LEU A 135 -11.66 2.06 22.97
C LEU A 135 -10.94 3.34 23.40
N ALA A 136 -11.07 4.38 22.56
CA ALA A 136 -10.40 5.65 22.80
C ALA A 136 -11.06 6.42 23.96
N VAL A 137 -10.25 6.86 24.93
CA VAL A 137 -10.71 7.68 26.05
C VAL A 137 -10.90 9.13 25.57
N LYS A 138 -12.15 9.56 25.39
CA LYS A 138 -12.48 10.89 24.83
C LYS A 138 -12.06 12.06 25.72
N ASN A 139 -12.11 11.91 27.04
CA ASN A 139 -11.75 12.96 28.00
C ASN A 139 -10.42 12.63 28.69
N MET A 140 -9.29 13.06 28.10
CA MET A 140 -7.96 12.89 28.70
C MET A 140 -7.49 14.11 29.52
N GLU A 141 -8.12 15.28 29.36
CA GLU A 141 -7.63 16.57 29.88
C GLU A 141 -7.83 16.76 31.39
N TYR A 142 -8.75 16.03 32.03
CA TYR A 142 -9.04 16.20 33.46
C TYR A 142 -8.17 15.36 34.41
N LYS A 143 -7.19 14.60 33.90
CA LYS A 143 -6.40 13.66 34.72
C LYS A 143 -4.94 14.04 34.97
N ALA A 144 -4.40 15.06 34.30
CA ALA A 144 -3.04 15.55 34.53
C ALA A 144 -3.11 16.97 35.11
N ILE A 145 -3.01 17.08 36.44
CA ILE A 145 -2.98 18.40 37.10
C ILE A 145 -1.61 19.05 36.85
N ASP A 146 -1.64 20.28 36.34
CA ASP A 146 -0.49 21.17 36.27
C ASP A 146 -0.25 21.80 37.66
N ASP A 147 0.82 21.37 38.33
CA ASP A 147 1.18 21.84 39.68
C ASP A 147 1.74 23.26 39.71
N SER A 148 1.75 23.99 38.59
CA SER A 148 2.12 25.42 38.58
C SER A 148 1.17 26.32 39.40
N LYS A 149 0.01 25.81 39.85
CA LYS A 149 -0.97 26.53 40.67
C LYS A 149 -1.14 26.04 42.11
N ILE A 150 -0.43 25.02 42.59
CA ILE A 150 -0.59 24.52 43.97
C ILE A 150 0.61 24.94 44.83
N LYS A 151 0.62 26.22 45.20
CA LYS A 151 1.43 26.76 46.31
C LYS A 151 0.66 27.88 47.02
N SER A 152 -0.27 27.50 47.90
CA SER A 152 -0.91 28.26 48.99
C SER A 152 -2.30 27.64 49.15
N GLU A 153 -2.57 26.80 50.14
CA GLU A 153 -2.98 27.10 51.51
C GLU A 153 -3.18 25.70 52.17
N GLY A 154 -2.89 25.43 53.44
CA GLY A 154 -3.27 26.22 54.61
C GLY A 154 -4.57 25.64 55.18
N ASP A 155 -4.50 25.16 56.41
CA ASP A 155 -5.51 24.46 57.22
C ASP A 155 -6.83 25.24 57.46
N GLU A 156 -7.86 24.50 57.88
CA GLU A 156 -9.17 24.89 58.47
C GLU A 156 -10.34 25.44 57.58
N GLY A 157 -11.55 24.88 57.80
CA GLY A 157 -12.82 25.65 57.78
C GLY A 157 -14.02 25.16 56.96
N ASP A 158 -14.92 24.42 57.62
CA ASP A 158 -16.40 24.40 57.58
C ASP A 158 -17.27 24.26 56.29
N GLN A 159 -18.18 23.27 56.40
CA GLN A 159 -19.65 23.26 56.18
C GLN A 159 -20.29 24.07 55.02
N GLN A 160 -21.06 23.38 54.17
CA GLN A 160 -22.54 23.49 54.02
C GLN A 160 -22.98 22.76 52.73
N GLU A 161 -23.62 21.58 52.84
CA GLU A 161 -25.04 21.27 52.54
C GLU A 161 -25.45 21.41 51.07
N ASP A 162 -25.95 20.31 50.49
CA ASP A 162 -27.27 20.27 49.89
C ASP A 162 -27.85 18.86 50.02
N GLU A 163 -29.03 18.83 50.65
CA GLU A 163 -29.88 17.68 50.93
C GLU A 163 -30.63 17.25 49.65
N GLU A 164 -30.76 15.94 49.42
CA GLU A 164 -31.99 15.40 48.83
C GLU A 164 -32.43 14.16 49.62
N HIS A 165 -33.72 14.18 49.93
CA HIS A 165 -34.40 13.44 50.99
C HIS A 165 -34.51 11.93 50.80
N GLU A 166 -34.61 11.30 51.97
CA GLU A 166 -35.05 9.94 52.27
C GLU A 166 -36.40 9.58 51.63
N ASP A 167 -36.53 8.32 51.21
CA ASP A 167 -37.77 7.55 51.33
C ASP A 167 -37.37 6.06 51.43
N GLU A 168 -37.07 5.61 52.64
CA GLU A 168 -37.12 4.19 52.99
C GLU A 168 -38.55 3.83 53.40
N ASP A 169 -39.25 3.05 52.59
CA ASP A 169 -40.35 2.22 53.09
C ASP A 169 -40.45 0.87 52.35
N ASN A 170 -39.97 -0.16 53.04
CA ASN A 170 -40.45 -1.55 53.00
C ASN A 170 -40.81 -2.18 51.63
N ARG A 171 -39.79 -2.71 50.93
CA ARG A 171 -39.95 -3.91 50.07
C ARG A 171 -38.79 -4.89 50.27
N ALA A 172 -39.13 -6.01 50.90
CA ALA A 172 -38.48 -7.31 50.89
C ALA A 172 -37.13 -7.44 50.14
N SER A 173 -36.02 -7.48 50.89
CA SER A 173 -34.94 -8.50 50.86
C SER A 173 -34.64 -9.33 49.58
N LYS A 174 -34.76 -8.77 48.36
CA LYS A 174 -34.45 -9.51 47.12
C LYS A 174 -33.63 -8.78 46.05
N ASP A 175 -33.42 -7.46 46.14
CA ASP A 175 -32.81 -6.67 45.06
C ASP A 175 -31.44 -6.02 45.40
N VAL A 176 -30.62 -6.65 46.26
CA VAL A 176 -29.27 -6.08 46.58
C VAL A 176 -28.22 -6.37 45.48
N PHE A 177 -28.50 -7.33 44.60
CA PHE A 177 -27.61 -7.74 43.50
C PHE A 177 -28.33 -7.56 42.15
N ALA A 178 -28.71 -6.33 41.79
CA ALA A 178 -29.18 -6.05 40.44
C ALA A 178 -28.09 -6.40 39.41
N ASP A 179 -28.52 -6.89 38.24
CA ASP A 179 -27.75 -7.55 37.16
C ASP A 179 -26.71 -6.64 36.47
N GLU A 180 -25.71 -6.17 37.21
CA GLU A 180 -24.58 -5.41 36.67
C GLU A 180 -23.28 -6.21 36.88
N PRO A 181 -22.59 -6.66 35.81
CA PRO A 181 -21.35 -7.38 35.93
C PRO A 181 -20.23 -6.43 36.39
N VAL A 182 -19.77 -6.59 37.63
CA VAL A 182 -18.64 -5.81 38.17
C VAL A 182 -17.36 -6.62 37.94
N ALA A 183 -16.44 -6.07 37.14
CA ALA A 183 -15.15 -6.69 36.78
C ALA A 183 -15.29 -8.13 36.21
N GLY A 184 -16.35 -8.39 35.44
CA GLY A 184 -16.61 -9.69 34.81
C GLY A 184 -17.31 -10.73 35.71
N PHE A 185 -17.66 -10.39 36.95
CA PHE A 185 -18.42 -11.26 37.85
C PHE A 185 -19.90 -10.88 37.88
N ASN A 186 -20.80 -11.86 37.67
CA ASN A 186 -22.23 -11.69 37.93
C ASN A 186 -22.55 -12.07 39.38
N PHE A 187 -22.69 -11.04 40.23
CA PHE A 187 -22.95 -11.20 41.66
C PHE A 187 -24.36 -11.72 41.96
N ALA A 188 -25.34 -11.53 41.07
CA ALA A 188 -26.67 -12.11 41.20
C ALA A 188 -26.63 -13.63 41.10
N THR A 189 -25.86 -14.16 40.14
CA THR A 189 -25.65 -15.60 39.95
C THR A 189 -24.86 -16.22 41.10
N LEU A 190 -23.86 -15.50 41.63
CA LEU A 190 -23.05 -15.95 42.77
C LEU A 190 -23.86 -15.96 44.08
N ALA A 191 -24.68 -14.95 44.33
CA ALA A 191 -25.57 -14.90 45.48
C ALA A 191 -26.64 -16.00 45.44
N ALA A 192 -27.14 -16.36 44.24
CA ALA A 192 -28.07 -17.47 44.06
C ALA A 192 -27.43 -18.85 44.33
N ARG A 193 -26.12 -19.02 44.06
CA ARG A 193 -25.39 -20.28 44.28
C ARG A 193 -24.84 -20.44 45.71
N TYR A 194 -24.54 -19.33 46.39
CA TYR A 194 -23.95 -19.33 47.73
C TYR A 194 -24.74 -18.42 48.70
N PRO A 195 -25.97 -18.84 49.09
CA PRO A 195 -26.85 -18.01 49.93
C PRO A 195 -26.31 -17.80 51.36
N GLU A 196 -25.40 -18.65 51.84
CA GLU A 196 -24.75 -18.54 53.16
C GLU A 196 -23.67 -17.45 53.21
N SER A 197 -23.25 -16.90 52.05
CA SER A 197 -22.11 -15.97 51.95
C SER A 197 -22.49 -14.62 51.33
N THR A 198 -23.77 -14.25 51.38
CA THR A 198 -24.28 -13.03 50.76
C THR A 198 -23.62 -11.76 51.31
N ASP A 199 -23.32 -11.71 52.60
CA ASP A 199 -22.69 -10.52 53.21
C ASP A 199 -21.21 -10.41 52.86
N ALA A 200 -20.50 -11.53 52.74
CA ALA A 200 -19.14 -11.57 52.22
C ALA A 200 -19.09 -11.18 50.73
N LEU A 201 -20.09 -11.60 49.94
CA LEU A 201 -20.22 -11.22 48.52
C LEU A 201 -20.51 -9.73 48.35
N LYS A 202 -21.30 -9.11 49.24
CA LYS A 202 -21.50 -7.64 49.25
C LYS A 202 -20.20 -6.91 49.55
N LEU A 203 -19.49 -7.31 50.61
CA LEU A 203 -18.19 -6.71 50.96
C LEU A 203 -17.16 -6.86 49.83
N PHE A 204 -17.13 -8.02 49.17
CA PHE A 204 -16.24 -8.26 48.03
C PHE A 204 -16.62 -7.41 46.82
N ARG A 205 -17.93 -7.28 46.50
CA ARG A 205 -18.42 -6.39 45.45
C ARG A 205 -18.01 -4.94 45.72
N ASP A 206 -18.20 -4.47 46.95
CA ASP A 206 -17.94 -3.09 47.33
C ASP A 206 -16.44 -2.79 47.35
N ASP A 207 -15.60 -3.74 47.78
CA ASP A 207 -14.13 -3.66 47.66
C ASP A 207 -13.68 -3.63 46.18
N MET A 208 -14.29 -4.44 45.32
CA MET A 208 -14.00 -4.41 43.88
C MET A 208 -14.43 -3.10 43.23
N LYS A 209 -15.63 -2.58 43.55
CA LYS A 209 -16.08 -1.27 43.07
C LYS A 209 -15.14 -0.16 43.53
N LYS A 210 -14.68 -0.21 44.77
CA LYS A 210 -13.71 0.75 45.35
C LYS A 210 -12.34 0.67 44.68
N LYS A 211 -11.83 -0.53 44.39
CA LYS A 211 -10.56 -0.72 43.66
C LYS A 211 -10.66 -0.27 42.20
N LEU A 212 -11.81 -0.49 41.57
CA LEU A 212 -12.05 -0.10 40.19
C LEU A 212 -12.18 1.43 40.05
N SER A 213 -12.84 2.11 41.00
CA SER A 213 -12.91 3.58 41.03
C SER A 213 -11.56 4.23 41.35
N LEU A 214 -10.75 3.64 42.24
CA LEU A 214 -9.39 4.10 42.51
C LEU A 214 -8.44 3.92 41.32
N ALA A 215 -8.65 2.90 40.49
CA ALA A 215 -7.88 2.68 39.27
C ALA A 215 -8.37 3.56 38.09
N SER A 216 -9.63 4.01 38.10
CA SER A 216 -10.17 4.86 37.02
C SER A 216 -9.98 6.36 37.27
N ASP A 217 -10.01 6.84 38.52
CA ASP A 217 -10.16 8.28 38.82
C ASP A 217 -8.94 8.94 39.49
N ALA A 218 -7.85 8.22 39.76
CA ALA A 218 -6.63 8.85 40.30
C ALA A 218 -5.90 9.68 39.22
N PRO A 219 -5.71 11.00 39.40
CA PRO A 219 -4.98 11.82 38.44
C PRO A 219 -3.48 11.46 38.46
N LEU A 220 -2.95 11.08 37.30
CA LEU A 220 -1.52 10.82 37.13
C LEU A 220 -0.77 12.15 37.09
N LYS A 221 0.28 12.29 37.90
CA LYS A 221 1.10 13.51 37.89
C LYS A 221 1.99 13.53 36.65
N VAL A 222 2.25 14.72 36.11
CA VAL A 222 2.98 14.90 34.83
C VAL A 222 4.37 14.24 34.83
N TRP A 223 5.05 14.18 35.99
CA TRP A 223 6.36 13.51 36.11
C TRP A 223 6.27 11.98 36.15
N ASP A 224 5.16 11.43 36.64
CA ASP A 224 4.93 9.98 36.70
C ASP A 224 4.78 9.38 35.28
N ILE A 225 4.36 10.21 34.32
CA ILE A 225 4.21 9.81 32.91
C ILE A 225 5.57 9.64 32.22
N LYS A 226 6.59 10.43 32.62
CA LYS A 226 7.88 10.50 31.91
C LYS A 226 8.61 9.16 31.91
N ASP A 227 8.57 8.43 33.02
CA ASP A 227 9.27 7.17 33.18
C ASP A 227 8.36 5.94 32.99
N LEU A 228 7.07 6.16 32.71
CA LEU A 228 6.06 5.11 32.60
C LEU A 228 6.40 4.06 31.54
N GLY A 229 6.98 4.48 30.41
CA GLY A 229 7.46 3.56 29.37
C GLY A 229 8.61 2.65 29.85
N ILE A 230 9.50 3.16 30.70
CA ILE A 230 10.60 2.37 31.28
C ILE A 230 10.05 1.42 32.34
N GLN A 231 9.09 1.87 33.16
CA GLN A 231 8.44 1.04 34.18
C GLN A 231 7.63 -0.10 33.54
N ALA A 232 6.88 0.18 32.48
CA ALA A 232 6.17 -0.84 31.70
C ALA A 232 7.15 -1.88 31.12
N ALA A 233 8.24 -1.43 30.50
CA ALA A 233 9.26 -2.33 29.96
C ALA A 233 9.92 -3.19 31.06
N GLN A 234 10.17 -2.62 32.24
CA GLN A 234 10.71 -3.34 33.38
C GLN A 234 9.71 -4.37 33.94
N ARG A 235 8.42 -4.02 34.03
CA ARG A 235 7.34 -4.93 34.46
C ARG A 235 7.22 -6.16 33.56
N VAL A 236 7.38 -5.95 32.26
CA VAL A 236 7.40 -7.01 31.24
C VAL A 236 8.67 -7.86 31.38
N ALA A 237 9.84 -7.23 31.48
CA ALA A 237 11.13 -7.92 31.58
C ALA A 237 11.27 -8.77 32.85
N LEU A 238 10.64 -8.36 33.96
CA LEU A 238 10.63 -9.11 35.23
C LEU A 238 9.54 -10.19 35.31
N SER A 239 8.64 -10.27 34.32
CA SER A 239 7.57 -11.27 34.28
C SER A 239 8.11 -12.68 34.01
N SER A 240 7.46 -13.71 34.56
CA SER A 240 7.73 -15.10 34.18
C SER A 240 7.31 -15.42 32.75
N ASP A 241 6.29 -14.73 32.25
CA ASP A 241 5.87 -14.74 30.84
C ASP A 241 5.93 -13.30 30.30
N PRO A 242 7.04 -12.91 29.65
CA PRO A 242 7.20 -11.58 29.10
C PRO A 242 6.24 -11.26 27.94
N ILE A 243 5.92 -12.25 27.08
CA ILE A 243 5.04 -12.00 25.92
C ILE A 243 3.60 -11.82 26.40
N GLY A 244 3.12 -12.68 27.29
CA GLY A 244 1.80 -12.52 27.90
C GLY A 244 1.67 -11.21 28.67
N ALA A 245 2.69 -10.82 29.44
CA ALA A 245 2.70 -9.55 30.15
C ALA A 245 2.74 -8.34 29.19
N LEU A 246 3.43 -8.44 28.05
CA LEU A 246 3.44 -7.39 27.05
C LEU A 246 2.04 -7.21 26.44
N VAL A 247 1.36 -8.31 26.11
CA VAL A 247 -0.02 -8.27 25.59
C VAL A 247 -0.95 -7.61 26.61
N ASP A 248 -0.92 -8.04 27.87
CA ASP A 248 -1.77 -7.49 28.93
C ASP A 248 -1.51 -5.99 29.15
N VAL A 249 -0.24 -5.60 29.28
CA VAL A 249 0.16 -4.19 29.45
C VAL A 249 -0.25 -3.35 28.25
N SER A 250 -0.13 -3.87 27.02
CA SER A 250 -0.49 -3.14 25.80
C SER A 250 -1.99 -2.97 25.60
N GLN A 251 -2.80 -3.99 25.92
CA GLN A 251 -4.26 -3.96 25.73
C GLN A 251 -4.97 -3.19 26.84
N ASN A 252 -4.41 -3.19 28.06
CA ASN A 252 -5.03 -2.59 29.25
C ASN A 252 -4.22 -1.42 29.80
N PHE A 253 -3.39 -0.76 28.97
CA PHE A 253 -2.44 0.25 29.45
C PHE A 253 -3.05 1.35 30.33
N PRO A 254 -4.19 1.99 29.96
CA PRO A 254 -4.74 3.09 30.76
C PRO A 254 -5.14 2.69 32.18
N SER A 255 -5.62 1.46 32.41
CA SER A 255 -5.99 0.99 33.75
C SER A 255 -4.78 0.57 34.59
N LEU A 256 -3.67 0.20 33.94
CA LEU A 256 -2.44 -0.22 34.60
C LEU A 256 -1.49 0.95 34.91
N ALA A 257 -1.74 2.13 34.35
CA ALA A 257 -0.83 3.27 34.44
C ALA A 257 -0.53 3.72 35.90
N ASP A 258 -1.52 3.78 36.80
CA ASP A 258 -1.29 4.12 38.21
C ASP A 258 -0.48 3.05 38.95
N SER A 259 -0.71 1.76 38.64
CA SER A 259 0.09 0.69 39.22
C SER A 259 1.53 0.74 38.74
N LEU A 260 1.75 1.10 37.47
CA LEU A 260 3.08 1.16 36.86
C LEU A 260 3.90 2.34 37.39
N SER A 261 3.27 3.49 37.61
CA SER A 261 3.95 4.70 38.11
C SER A 261 4.62 4.49 39.48
N ARG A 262 4.04 3.63 40.32
CA ARG A 262 4.55 3.29 41.67
C ARG A 262 5.73 2.32 41.63
N MET A 263 6.03 1.71 40.49
CA MET A 263 7.09 0.73 40.37
C MET A 263 8.47 1.40 40.44
N PRO A 264 9.38 0.97 41.36
CA PRO A 264 10.72 1.52 41.43
C PRO A 264 11.52 1.12 40.20
N ILE A 265 12.22 2.10 39.61
CA ILE A 265 13.02 1.90 38.41
C ILE A 265 14.40 1.39 38.80
N ASP A 266 14.81 0.26 38.24
CA ASP A 266 16.19 -0.19 38.37
C ASP A 266 17.13 0.68 37.52
N LYS A 267 18.18 1.19 38.16
CA LYS A 267 19.18 2.06 37.53
C LYS A 267 19.99 1.32 36.47
N THR A 268 20.16 0.00 36.59
CA THR A 268 20.89 -0.78 35.58
C THR A 268 20.07 -0.92 34.31
N PHE A 269 18.81 -1.36 34.44
CA PHE A 269 17.83 -1.43 33.35
C PHE A 269 17.68 -0.09 32.62
N ALA A 270 17.50 1.01 33.38
CA ALA A 270 17.33 2.33 32.78
C ALA A 270 18.58 2.84 32.03
N LYS A 271 19.79 2.38 32.36
CA LYS A 271 21.00 2.69 31.59
C LYS A 271 21.05 1.91 30.28
N GLU A 272 20.63 0.65 30.28
CA GLU A 272 20.57 -0.19 29.08
C GLU A 272 19.55 0.35 28.07
N VAL A 273 18.35 0.72 28.53
CA VAL A 273 17.32 1.36 27.70
C VAL A 273 17.86 2.64 27.06
N ARG A 274 18.50 3.53 27.84
CA ARG A 274 19.11 4.76 27.30
C ARG A 274 20.25 4.50 26.31
N ARG A 275 21.01 3.41 26.48
CA ARG A 275 22.03 3.00 25.50
C ARG A 275 21.38 2.57 24.18
N ASN A 276 20.26 1.85 24.25
CA ASN A 276 19.51 1.44 23.06
C ASN A 276 18.86 2.64 22.37
N HIS A 277 18.40 3.65 23.12
CA HIS A 277 17.87 4.91 22.57
C HIS A 277 18.88 5.73 21.74
N ARG A 278 20.19 5.40 21.81
CA ARG A 278 21.20 6.01 20.93
C ARG A 278 21.17 5.44 19.52
N LYS A 279 20.66 4.21 19.37
CA LYS A 279 20.56 3.49 18.08
C LYS A 279 19.17 3.62 17.46
N MET A 280 18.14 3.75 18.30
CA MET A 280 16.72 3.85 17.90
C MET A 280 16.10 5.03 18.64
N GLN A 281 15.28 5.83 17.97
CA GLN A 281 14.60 6.93 18.65
C GLN A 281 13.61 6.38 19.70
N PRO A 282 13.48 7.02 20.88
CA PRO A 282 12.43 6.66 21.84
C PRO A 282 11.05 6.71 21.18
N GLY A 283 10.24 5.67 21.37
CA GLY A 283 8.92 5.53 20.73
C GLY A 283 8.96 5.09 19.26
N GLY A 284 10.14 4.92 18.66
CA GLY A 284 10.27 4.35 17.33
C GLY A 284 9.98 2.86 17.33
N LEU A 285 9.04 2.43 16.48
CA LEU A 285 8.71 1.02 16.25
C LEU A 285 9.37 0.57 14.95
N VAL A 286 10.18 -0.49 15.01
CA VAL A 286 10.77 -1.12 13.82
C VAL A 286 10.53 -2.61 13.93
N MET A 287 9.82 -3.17 12.94
CA MET A 287 9.64 -4.59 12.79
C MET A 287 10.47 -5.09 11.62
N SER A 288 11.07 -6.27 11.76
CA SER A 288 11.79 -6.90 10.66
C SER A 288 11.55 -8.40 10.65
N LEU A 289 11.48 -8.98 9.44
CA LEU A 289 11.39 -10.41 9.20
C LEU A 289 12.68 -10.85 8.51
N ASN A 290 13.49 -11.67 9.19
CA ASN A 290 14.81 -12.13 8.71
C ASN A 290 15.76 -11.01 8.23
N GLY A 291 15.62 -9.79 8.77
CA GLY A 291 16.45 -8.63 8.41
C GLY A 291 15.83 -7.72 7.36
N GLU A 292 14.71 -8.10 6.75
CA GLU A 292 13.88 -7.21 5.92
C GLU A 292 12.97 -6.37 6.82
N GLN A 293 13.02 -5.05 6.70
CA GLN A 293 12.17 -4.16 7.49
C GLN A 293 10.74 -4.18 6.95
N LEU A 294 9.78 -4.25 7.87
CA LEU A 294 8.35 -4.21 7.56
C LEU A 294 7.80 -2.82 7.87
N GLU A 295 7.06 -2.23 6.93
CA GLU A 295 6.36 -0.97 7.14
C GLU A 295 5.04 -1.25 7.88
N LEU A 296 5.00 -0.87 9.15
CA LEU A 296 3.91 -1.23 10.06
C LEU A 296 2.58 -0.52 9.73
N ASP A 297 2.64 0.58 8.97
CA ASP A 297 1.46 1.30 8.51
C ASP A 297 0.74 0.58 7.35
N THR A 298 1.47 -0.28 6.62
CA THR A 298 0.97 -0.95 5.41
C THR A 298 0.86 -2.46 5.56
N VAL A 299 1.60 -3.07 6.49
CA VAL A 299 1.57 -4.52 6.73
C VAL A 299 0.39 -4.87 7.63
N ASP A 300 -0.64 -5.44 7.03
CA ASP A 300 -1.71 -6.13 7.76
C ASP A 300 -1.33 -7.58 8.08
N VAL A 301 -2.21 -8.26 8.84
CA VAL A 301 -2.01 -9.67 9.22
C VAL A 301 -1.94 -10.59 8.00
N TYR A 302 -2.65 -10.26 6.92
CA TYR A 302 -2.71 -11.09 5.71
C TYR A 302 -1.41 -10.98 4.92
N ALA A 303 -0.94 -9.76 4.66
CA ALA A 303 0.34 -9.46 4.04
C ALA A 303 1.51 -10.07 4.83
N LEU A 304 1.44 -10.05 6.16
CA LEU A 304 2.44 -10.69 7.02
C LEU A 304 2.45 -12.22 6.82
N VAL A 305 1.28 -12.86 6.82
CA VAL A 305 1.16 -14.32 6.60
C VAL A 305 1.67 -14.71 5.22
N GLU A 306 1.33 -13.95 4.18
CA GLU A 306 1.86 -14.18 2.83
C GLU A 306 3.39 -14.03 2.77
N SER A 307 3.94 -13.02 3.45
CA SER A 307 5.38 -12.79 3.51
C SER A 307 6.10 -13.94 4.22
N ILE A 308 5.52 -14.45 5.32
CA ILE A 308 6.03 -15.63 6.03
C ILE A 308 5.94 -16.88 5.14
N ALA A 309 4.82 -17.09 4.44
CA ALA A 309 4.64 -18.26 3.57
C ALA A 309 5.65 -18.27 2.43
N LYS A 310 5.93 -17.11 1.81
CA LYS A 310 6.99 -16.95 0.81
C LYS A 310 8.36 -17.33 1.36
N GLU A 311 8.68 -16.86 2.56
CA GLU A 311 9.96 -17.15 3.23
C GLU A 311 10.12 -18.64 3.57
N VAL A 312 9.04 -19.29 4.04
CA VAL A 312 9.01 -20.74 4.28
C VAL A 312 9.21 -21.51 2.98
N GLY A 313 8.58 -21.09 1.88
CA GLY A 313 8.78 -21.70 0.57
C GLY A 313 10.25 -21.64 0.11
N VAL A 314 10.90 -20.48 0.23
CA VAL A 314 12.34 -20.34 -0.09
C VAL A 314 13.19 -21.23 0.81
N TYR A 315 12.88 -21.31 2.10
CA TYR A 315 13.56 -22.22 3.02
C TYR A 315 13.46 -23.69 2.56
N GLU A 316 12.25 -24.14 2.22
CA GLU A 316 12.00 -25.50 1.75
C GLU A 316 12.75 -25.81 0.46
N GLU A 317 12.78 -24.87 -0.50
CA GLU A 317 13.56 -24.99 -1.73
C GLU A 317 15.07 -25.13 -1.45
N LEU A 318 15.63 -24.32 -0.54
CA LEU A 318 17.04 -24.42 -0.16
C LEU A 318 17.37 -25.78 0.47
N VAL A 319 16.50 -26.27 1.36
CA VAL A 319 16.67 -27.60 1.96
C VAL A 319 16.53 -28.70 0.91
N HIS A 320 15.60 -28.59 -0.04
CA HIS A 320 15.43 -29.53 -1.14
C HIS A 320 16.64 -29.57 -2.08
N LEU A 321 17.40 -28.47 -2.19
CA LEU A 321 18.69 -28.43 -2.88
C LEU A 321 19.84 -29.11 -2.11
N GLY A 322 19.57 -29.64 -0.91
CA GLY A 322 20.55 -30.35 -0.07
C GLY A 322 21.32 -29.45 0.88
N LEU A 323 20.92 -28.17 1.05
CA LEU A 323 21.55 -27.29 2.03
C LEU A 323 21.14 -27.69 3.46
N PRO A 324 22.09 -27.79 4.41
CA PRO A 324 21.76 -27.96 5.82
C PRO A 324 20.86 -26.83 6.33
N SER A 325 19.91 -27.16 7.21
CA SER A 325 18.96 -26.20 7.80
C SER A 325 19.64 -24.97 8.42
N THR A 326 20.82 -25.14 9.02
CA THR A 326 21.61 -24.06 9.60
C THR A 326 22.10 -23.05 8.55
N ILE A 327 22.56 -23.54 7.40
CA ILE A 327 23.03 -22.72 6.28
C ILE A 327 21.82 -22.05 5.60
N ALA A 328 20.73 -22.77 5.36
CA ALA A 328 19.52 -22.20 4.78
C ALA A 328 18.98 -21.03 5.62
N LYS A 329 18.86 -21.21 6.94
CA LYS A 329 18.45 -20.14 7.87
C LYS A 329 19.43 -18.95 7.88
N PHE A 330 20.73 -19.22 7.75
CA PHE A 330 21.72 -18.15 7.66
C PHE A 330 21.57 -17.36 6.36
N LEU A 331 21.39 -18.04 5.22
CA LEU A 331 21.20 -17.41 3.90
C LEU A 331 19.97 -16.49 3.87
N LEU A 332 18.86 -16.91 4.47
CA LEU A 332 17.64 -16.10 4.58
C LEU A 332 17.85 -14.80 5.38
N ARG A 333 18.80 -14.80 6.32
CA ARG A 333 19.11 -13.62 7.16
C ARG A 333 20.15 -12.70 6.55
N ILE A 334 20.72 -13.06 5.41
CA ILE A 334 21.68 -12.18 4.73
C ILE A 334 20.89 -10.97 4.24
N PRO A 335 21.25 -9.74 4.67
CA PRO A 335 20.55 -8.56 4.20
C PRO A 335 20.65 -8.51 2.67
N LYS A 336 19.50 -8.44 2.01
CA LYS A 336 19.45 -8.23 0.57
C LYS A 336 20.21 -6.95 0.27
N LYS A 337 21.34 -7.07 -0.42
CA LYS A 337 21.88 -5.92 -1.14
C LYS A 337 20.92 -5.69 -2.29
N GLU A 338 20.00 -4.75 -2.10
CA GLU A 338 19.25 -4.24 -3.23
C GLU A 338 20.29 -3.62 -4.17
N ASN A 339 20.61 -4.35 -5.23
CA ASN A 339 21.31 -3.78 -6.37
C ASN A 339 20.31 -2.88 -7.09
N GLN A 340 19.97 -1.76 -6.46
CA GLN A 340 19.15 -0.72 -7.06
C GLN A 340 19.94 -0.18 -8.24
N VAL A 341 19.42 -0.42 -9.44
CA VAL A 341 20.05 0.11 -10.65
C VAL A 341 19.78 1.61 -10.65
N LYS A 342 20.81 2.37 -10.25
CA LYS A 342 20.79 3.82 -10.34
C LYS A 342 21.14 4.26 -11.75
N ILE A 343 20.49 5.31 -12.23
CA ILE A 343 20.72 5.94 -13.52
C ILE A 343 21.20 7.36 -13.30
N ASP A 344 22.19 7.74 -14.08
CA ASP A 344 22.68 9.11 -14.12
C ASP A 344 21.65 10.00 -14.84
N THR A 345 21.09 10.95 -14.08
CA THR A 345 20.12 11.94 -14.56
C THR A 345 20.77 13.18 -15.17
N ASP A 346 22.01 13.49 -14.81
CA ASP A 346 22.64 14.80 -15.11
C ASP A 346 23.04 14.91 -16.59
N ASN A 347 23.38 13.79 -17.21
CA ASN A 347 23.76 13.72 -18.63
C ASN A 347 22.54 13.46 -19.56
N CYS A 348 21.41 14.16 -19.38
CA CYS A 348 20.24 14.06 -20.28
C CYS A 348 19.66 15.43 -20.61
N GLU A 349 19.72 15.85 -21.86
CA GLU A 349 19.15 17.14 -22.30
C GLU A 349 17.63 17.21 -22.09
N SER A 350 16.95 16.08 -22.28
CA SER A 350 15.50 15.96 -22.08
C SER A 350 15.05 15.99 -20.61
N ILE A 351 15.96 15.95 -19.62
CA ILE A 351 15.63 16.06 -18.19
C ILE A 351 15.96 17.46 -17.72
N VAL A 352 14.94 18.30 -17.53
CA VAL A 352 15.09 19.67 -17.05
C VAL A 352 14.33 19.83 -15.74
N PHE A 353 15.05 20.26 -14.71
CA PHE A 353 14.48 20.49 -13.38
C PHE A 353 13.80 21.87 -13.33
N TYR A 354 12.59 21.93 -12.78
CA TYR A 354 11.83 23.17 -12.63
C TYR A 354 12.02 23.83 -11.24
N ASN A 355 12.81 23.23 -10.35
CA ASN A 355 13.20 23.83 -9.08
C ASN A 355 14.64 23.47 -8.69
N ASP A 356 15.23 24.26 -7.79
CA ASP A 356 16.58 24.05 -7.26
C ASP A 356 16.62 24.34 -5.75
N VAL A 357 16.79 23.29 -4.93
CA VAL A 357 16.78 23.39 -3.46
C VAL A 357 17.91 24.29 -2.94
N GLU A 358 19.03 24.38 -3.65
CA GLU A 358 20.18 25.17 -3.20
C GLU A 358 20.08 26.64 -3.61
N LYS A 359 19.41 26.94 -4.73
CA LYS A 359 19.39 28.28 -5.33
C LYS A 359 18.07 29.02 -5.14
N ASP A 360 16.94 28.32 -5.09
CA ASP A 360 15.63 28.98 -5.07
C ASP A 360 15.43 29.83 -3.81
N PRO A 361 14.81 31.02 -3.93
CA PRO A 361 14.61 31.94 -2.80
C PRO A 361 13.72 31.36 -1.71
N LYS A 362 12.79 30.45 -2.07
CA LYS A 362 11.89 29.78 -1.12
C LYS A 362 12.62 28.95 -0.04
N PHE A 363 13.85 28.50 -0.33
CA PHE A 363 14.66 27.71 0.61
C PHE A 363 15.76 28.53 1.31
N GLU A 364 15.78 29.85 1.12
CA GLU A 364 16.87 30.70 1.62
C GLU A 364 17.04 30.65 3.14
N ARG A 365 15.93 30.48 3.88
CA ARG A 365 15.90 30.40 5.34
C ARG A 365 16.54 29.13 5.91
N TRP A 366 16.82 28.12 5.09
CA TRP A 366 17.34 26.84 5.55
C TRP A 366 18.88 26.85 5.57
N SER A 367 19.46 26.19 6.59
CA SER A 367 20.91 26.06 6.69
C SER A 367 21.47 25.08 5.66
N LYS A 368 22.69 25.34 5.19
CA LYS A 368 23.47 24.43 4.35
C LYS A 368 24.20 23.34 5.15
N ASP A 369 24.14 23.40 6.48
CA ASP A 369 24.81 22.45 7.37
C ASP A 369 24.06 21.11 7.42
N VAL A 370 24.73 20.05 6.95
CA VAL A 370 24.19 18.68 6.91
C VAL A 370 23.88 18.14 8.32
N LYS A 371 24.46 18.73 9.38
CA LYS A 371 24.18 18.38 10.78
C LYS A 371 22.70 18.50 11.15
N HIS A 372 21.94 19.33 10.45
CA HIS A 372 20.49 19.43 10.64
C HIS A 372 19.71 18.17 10.23
N LEU A 373 20.33 17.21 9.51
CA LEU A 373 19.76 15.87 9.31
C LEU A 373 19.59 15.09 10.61
N ALA A 374 20.36 15.43 11.66
CA ALA A 374 20.25 14.81 12.98
C ALA A 374 19.06 15.36 13.80
N SER A 375 18.53 16.52 13.43
CA SER A 375 17.46 17.18 14.18
C SER A 375 16.17 16.37 14.09
N PRO A 376 15.47 16.13 15.22
CA PRO A 376 14.18 15.45 15.19
C PRO A 376 13.17 16.30 14.44
N SER A 377 12.86 15.89 13.21
CA SER A 377 11.71 16.37 12.46
C SER A 377 10.55 15.42 12.76
N PRO A 378 9.43 15.88 13.34
CA PRO A 378 8.26 15.05 13.53
C PRO A 378 7.68 14.67 12.15
N GLY A 379 8.02 13.48 11.67
CA GLY A 379 7.46 12.85 10.46
C GLY A 379 7.80 13.49 9.11
N GLY A 380 8.43 14.67 9.08
CA GLY A 380 8.71 15.41 7.83
C GLY A 380 10.17 15.39 7.38
N PHE A 381 10.42 15.92 6.18
CA PHE A 381 11.78 16.12 5.65
C PHE A 381 12.60 17.08 6.52
N PRO A 382 13.86 16.73 6.86
CA PRO A 382 14.77 17.68 7.50
C PRO A 382 14.97 18.92 6.62
N ARG A 383 14.88 20.11 7.23
CA ARG A 383 15.04 21.40 6.53
C ARG A 383 16.52 21.69 6.29
N VAL A 384 17.07 21.16 5.21
CA VAL A 384 18.48 21.35 4.81
C VAL A 384 18.52 21.90 3.38
N ARG A 385 19.25 23.00 3.18
CA ARG A 385 19.41 23.66 1.88
C ARG A 385 20.48 22.96 1.03
N ARG A 386 20.32 21.66 0.79
CA ARG A 386 21.22 20.80 0.02
C ARG A 386 20.42 19.86 -0.88
N ASN A 387 20.93 19.56 -2.07
CA ASN A 387 20.27 18.62 -2.98
C ASN A 387 20.45 17.16 -2.52
N LEU A 388 19.53 16.69 -1.67
CA LEU A 388 19.53 15.33 -1.10
C LEU A 388 18.57 14.37 -1.80
N TYR A 389 17.51 14.93 -2.40
CA TYR A 389 16.41 14.17 -3.01
C TYR A 389 16.11 14.74 -4.38
N THR A 390 16.30 13.93 -5.42
CA THR A 390 16.04 14.29 -6.81
C THR A 390 15.03 13.31 -7.40
N VAL A 391 13.89 13.82 -7.89
CA VAL A 391 12.82 13.06 -8.52
C VAL A 391 12.73 13.43 -10.00
N VAL A 392 12.73 12.44 -10.87
CA VAL A 392 12.45 12.61 -12.31
C VAL A 392 11.27 11.72 -12.67
N ALA A 393 10.13 12.32 -12.99
CA ALA A 393 8.94 11.60 -13.40
C ALA A 393 8.88 11.51 -14.93
N ILE A 394 8.81 10.30 -15.47
CA ILE A 394 8.65 10.04 -16.90
C ILE A 394 7.19 9.67 -17.12
N LEU A 395 6.49 10.60 -17.74
CA LEU A 395 5.04 10.67 -17.78
C LEU A 395 4.53 10.36 -19.19
N ASP A 396 3.50 9.53 -19.27
CA ASP A 396 2.78 9.22 -20.51
C ASP A 396 1.32 9.68 -20.36
N PRO A 397 0.87 10.74 -21.07
CA PRO A 397 -0.49 11.26 -20.90
C PRO A 397 -1.59 10.32 -21.40
N THR A 398 -1.24 9.21 -22.05
CA THR A 398 -2.17 8.12 -22.36
C THR A 398 -2.45 7.21 -21.15
N ASP A 399 -1.69 7.33 -20.06
CA ASP A 399 -1.93 6.60 -18.81
C ASP A 399 -2.67 7.48 -17.79
N HIS A 400 -3.79 7.00 -17.27
CA HIS A 400 -4.59 7.78 -16.32
C HIS A 400 -3.87 7.99 -14.98
N GLY A 401 -2.96 7.10 -14.59
CA GLY A 401 -2.20 7.20 -13.34
C GLY A 401 -1.16 8.32 -13.32
N MET A 402 -0.77 8.86 -14.48
CA MET A 402 0.13 10.02 -14.57
C MET A 402 -0.41 11.24 -13.82
N TRP A 403 -1.73 11.46 -13.85
CA TRP A 403 -2.31 12.68 -13.29
C TRP A 403 -2.27 12.68 -11.76
N ASP A 404 -2.44 11.51 -11.14
CA ASP A 404 -2.30 11.36 -9.69
C ASP A 404 -0.84 11.58 -9.25
N MET A 405 0.12 11.22 -10.11
CA MET A 405 1.54 11.51 -9.94
C MET A 405 1.83 13.02 -10.03
N ILE A 406 1.18 13.75 -10.95
CA ILE A 406 1.27 15.22 -11.03
C ILE A 406 0.69 15.88 -9.78
N ASP A 407 -0.52 15.49 -9.36
CA ASP A 407 -1.15 16.03 -8.15
C ASP A 407 -0.27 15.83 -6.92
N MET A 408 0.34 14.65 -6.79
CA MET A 408 1.28 14.39 -5.70
C MET A 408 2.51 15.31 -5.78
N MET A 409 3.11 15.50 -6.96
CA MET A 409 4.24 16.41 -7.14
C MET A 409 3.89 17.86 -6.81
N ASP A 410 2.70 18.32 -7.18
CA ASP A 410 2.24 19.67 -6.87
C ASP A 410 2.06 19.86 -5.36
N GLN A 411 1.48 18.88 -4.66
CA GLN A 411 1.44 18.88 -3.20
C GLN A 411 2.84 18.95 -2.58
N MET A 412 3.85 18.30 -3.19
CA MET A 412 5.25 18.41 -2.73
C MET A 412 5.82 19.82 -2.87
N VAL A 413 5.50 20.50 -3.98
CA VAL A 413 5.92 21.88 -4.24
C VAL A 413 5.24 22.82 -3.24
N GLU A 414 3.92 22.68 -3.05
CA GLU A 414 3.13 23.51 -2.13
C GLU A 414 3.57 23.33 -0.67
N ALA A 415 3.86 22.09 -0.26
CA ALA A 415 4.41 21.79 1.07
C ALA A 415 5.87 22.22 1.25
N GLN A 416 6.49 22.85 0.23
CA GLN A 416 7.88 23.30 0.22
C GLN A 416 8.86 22.19 0.60
N MET A 417 8.66 20.97 0.08
CA MET A 417 9.54 19.85 0.37
C MET A 417 10.93 20.05 -0.28
N PRO A 418 12.05 19.64 0.38
CA PRO A 418 13.42 19.78 -0.13
C PRO A 418 13.73 18.77 -1.26
N ILE A 419 12.87 18.68 -2.27
CA ILE A 419 12.96 17.70 -3.36
C ILE A 419 13.15 18.46 -4.67
N ARG A 420 14.21 18.13 -5.41
CA ARG A 420 14.45 18.63 -6.75
C ARG A 420 13.67 17.79 -7.75
N MET A 421 12.87 18.39 -8.61
CA MET A 421 11.88 17.69 -9.44
C MET A 421 11.98 18.06 -10.92
N ALA A 422 11.81 17.06 -11.78
CA ALA A 422 11.72 17.19 -13.22
C ALA A 422 10.58 16.33 -13.76
N GLN A 423 9.96 16.78 -14.84
CA GLN A 423 8.91 16.07 -15.57
C GLN A 423 9.38 15.85 -17.01
N VAL A 424 9.26 14.62 -17.50
CA VAL A 424 9.57 14.27 -18.89
C VAL A 424 8.32 13.67 -19.50
N VAL A 425 7.73 14.33 -20.50
CA VAL A 425 6.49 13.87 -21.13
C VAL A 425 6.80 13.15 -22.44
N VAL A 426 6.43 11.88 -22.54
CA VAL A 426 6.68 11.04 -23.72
C VAL A 426 5.52 10.10 -23.99
N THR A 427 5.23 9.83 -25.26
CA THR A 427 4.23 8.81 -25.67
C THR A 427 4.90 7.68 -26.43
N GLY A 428 4.36 6.47 -26.33
CA GLY A 428 4.81 5.31 -27.11
C GLY A 428 6.18 4.74 -26.68
N ALA A 429 6.69 5.14 -25.52
CA ALA A 429 7.88 4.56 -24.88
C ALA A 429 7.50 3.53 -23.81
N ARG A 430 6.39 2.79 -24.04
CA ARG A 430 5.86 1.81 -23.07
C ARG A 430 6.64 0.50 -23.10
N ASP A 431 6.55 -0.25 -22.01
CA ASP A 431 7.16 -1.57 -21.89
C ASP A 431 6.36 -2.61 -22.67
N ASP A 432 6.97 -3.26 -23.66
CA ASP A 432 6.35 -4.28 -24.53
C ASP A 432 5.74 -5.47 -23.76
N THR A 433 6.14 -5.67 -22.50
CA THR A 433 5.66 -6.77 -21.64
C THR A 433 4.22 -6.58 -21.14
N VAL A 434 3.67 -5.36 -21.19
CA VAL A 434 2.31 -5.06 -20.73
C VAL A 434 1.44 -4.73 -21.93
N SER A 435 0.72 -5.72 -22.45
CA SER A 435 -0.24 -5.54 -23.55
C SER A 435 -1.53 -4.89 -23.01
N THR A 436 -1.48 -3.60 -22.67
CA THR A 436 -2.70 -2.82 -22.44
C THR A 436 -3.17 -2.27 -23.78
N ARG A 437 -4.37 -2.70 -24.22
CA ARG A 437 -5.05 -2.05 -25.35
C ARG A 437 -5.29 -0.59 -24.96
N ILE A 438 -4.71 0.33 -25.72
CA ILE A 438 -4.93 1.77 -25.56
C ILE A 438 -6.12 2.15 -26.42
N ASP A 439 -7.08 2.86 -25.83
CA ASP A 439 -8.20 3.37 -26.61
C ASP A 439 -7.71 4.40 -27.64
N PRO A 440 -8.18 4.35 -28.90
CA PRO A 440 -7.74 5.28 -29.94
C PRO A 440 -7.97 6.76 -29.60
N SER A 441 -8.94 7.07 -28.74
CA SER A 441 -9.17 8.40 -28.20
C SER A 441 -8.01 8.87 -27.33
N ASP A 442 -7.53 7.98 -26.46
CA ASP A 442 -6.52 8.27 -25.45
C ASP A 442 -5.16 8.41 -26.09
N ALA A 443 -4.88 7.60 -27.13
CA ALA A 443 -3.68 7.75 -27.95
C ALA A 443 -3.60 9.15 -28.60
N LYS A 444 -4.70 9.62 -29.21
CA LYS A 444 -4.76 10.96 -29.83
C LYS A 444 -4.66 12.07 -28.78
N PHE A 445 -5.33 11.90 -27.64
CA PHE A 445 -5.24 12.84 -26.53
C PHE A 445 -3.81 12.95 -26.02
N GLY A 446 -3.18 11.82 -25.73
CA GLY A 446 -1.84 11.80 -25.14
C GLY A 446 -0.77 12.34 -26.07
N GLU A 447 -0.88 12.07 -27.38
CA GLU A 447 0.03 12.66 -28.37
C GLU A 447 -0.06 14.18 -28.39
N ARG A 448 -1.28 14.75 -28.39
CA ARG A 448 -1.47 16.21 -28.38
C ARG A 448 -0.95 16.87 -27.11
N VAL A 449 -1.22 16.27 -25.94
CA VAL A 449 -0.70 16.77 -24.66
C VAL A 449 0.82 16.71 -24.62
N ALA A 450 1.43 15.61 -25.11
CA ALA A 450 2.88 15.48 -25.15
C ALA A 450 3.53 16.50 -26.11
N LEU A 451 2.92 16.77 -27.27
CA LEU A 451 3.37 17.82 -28.19
C LEU A 451 3.32 19.20 -27.53
N ALA A 452 2.18 19.54 -26.90
CA ALA A 452 2.00 20.81 -26.21
C ALA A 452 3.00 20.99 -25.06
N ALA A 453 3.15 19.97 -24.22
CA ALA A 453 4.05 20.00 -23.07
C ALA A 453 5.53 20.17 -23.48
N ASN A 454 5.97 19.43 -24.50
CA ASN A 454 7.36 19.54 -24.99
C ASN A 454 7.62 20.86 -25.72
N TYR A 455 6.63 21.41 -26.43
CA TYR A 455 6.73 22.75 -27.00
C TYR A 455 6.90 23.82 -25.90
N LEU A 456 6.08 23.80 -24.86
CA LEU A 456 6.18 24.72 -23.73
C LEU A 456 7.53 24.60 -23.03
N MET A 457 8.01 23.37 -22.81
CA MET A 457 9.33 23.13 -22.22
C MET A 457 10.44 23.80 -23.03
N ARG A 458 10.42 23.66 -24.36
CA ARG A 458 11.43 24.21 -25.25
C ARG A 458 11.36 25.74 -25.35
N ALA A 459 10.16 26.30 -25.45
CA ALA A 459 9.96 27.73 -25.71
C ALA A 459 10.02 28.58 -24.43
N HIS A 460 9.49 28.06 -23.31
CA HIS A 460 9.27 28.81 -22.08
C HIS A 460 9.90 28.17 -20.84
N GLY A 461 10.50 26.98 -20.95
CA GLY A 461 11.19 26.29 -19.86
C GLY A 461 10.32 25.29 -19.09
N ALA A 462 10.95 24.61 -18.14
CA ALA A 462 10.32 23.51 -17.39
C ALA A 462 9.18 23.96 -16.46
N GLU A 463 9.23 25.19 -15.93
CA GLU A 463 8.14 25.75 -15.11
C GLU A 463 6.84 25.87 -15.91
N ALA A 464 6.91 26.37 -17.15
CA ALA A 464 5.74 26.50 -18.03
C ALA A 464 5.13 25.14 -18.39
N GLN A 465 5.96 24.11 -18.60
CA GLN A 465 5.50 22.74 -18.82
C GLN A 465 4.79 22.20 -17.57
N ARG A 466 5.38 22.40 -16.38
CA ARG A 466 4.80 21.97 -15.11
C ARG A 466 3.46 22.65 -14.84
N ASP A 467 3.38 23.97 -15.04
CA ASP A 467 2.14 24.73 -14.81
C ASP A 467 1.02 24.30 -15.77
N PHE A 468 1.36 23.95 -17.01
CA PHE A 468 0.41 23.37 -17.97
C PHE A 468 -0.16 22.03 -17.51
N LEU A 469 0.70 21.10 -17.09
CA LEU A 469 0.27 19.78 -16.62
C LEU A 469 -0.52 19.87 -15.31
N SER A 470 -0.07 20.72 -14.38
CA SER A 470 -0.73 21.01 -13.10
C SER A 470 -2.13 21.57 -13.31
N ALA A 471 -2.27 22.58 -14.18
CA ALA A 471 -3.56 23.19 -14.48
C ALA A 471 -4.53 22.22 -15.17
N ILE A 472 -4.06 21.26 -15.97
CA ILE A 472 -4.92 20.18 -16.48
C ILE A 472 -5.40 19.29 -15.34
N SER A 473 -4.49 18.91 -14.43
CA SER A 473 -4.79 17.98 -13.34
C SER A 473 -5.78 18.55 -12.32
N ILE A 474 -5.62 19.82 -11.93
CA ILE A 474 -6.48 20.52 -10.97
C ILE A 474 -7.91 20.70 -11.52
N ASN A 475 -8.05 20.94 -12.83
CA ASN A 475 -9.35 21.17 -13.46
C ASN A 475 -10.06 19.87 -13.90
N ARG A 476 -9.57 18.70 -13.47
CA ARG A 476 -10.25 17.43 -13.72
C ARG A 476 -11.59 17.39 -12.98
N GLN A 477 -12.60 16.78 -13.61
CA GLN A 477 -13.89 16.57 -12.98
C GLN A 477 -13.77 15.52 -11.87
N MET A 478 -14.14 15.88 -10.64
CA MET A 478 -14.21 14.93 -9.53
C MET A 478 -15.39 13.97 -9.74
N LEU A 479 -15.12 12.66 -9.66
CA LEU A 479 -16.10 11.58 -9.78
C LEU A 479 -16.61 11.14 -8.41
N SER A 480 -15.73 11.10 -7.41
CA SER A 480 -16.10 10.77 -6.03
C SER A 480 -15.40 11.68 -5.04
N GLU A 481 -16.15 12.11 -4.02
CA GLU A 481 -15.59 12.85 -2.89
C GLU A 481 -14.62 11.96 -2.08
N PRO A 482 -13.59 12.56 -1.46
CA PRO A 482 -12.70 11.83 -0.57
C PRO A 482 -13.45 11.37 0.68
N SER A 483 -13.09 10.19 1.19
CA SER A 483 -13.56 9.66 2.47
C SER A 483 -12.38 9.29 3.35
N TYR A 484 -12.65 8.93 4.62
CA TYR A 484 -11.61 8.42 5.51
C TYR A 484 -10.88 7.18 4.95
N PHE A 485 -11.55 6.38 4.11
CA PHE A 485 -11.03 5.11 3.60
C PHE A 485 -10.52 5.18 2.15
N ALA A 486 -10.81 6.25 1.41
CA ALA A 486 -10.45 6.36 0.00
C ALA A 486 -10.23 7.82 -0.43
N PRO A 487 -9.19 8.11 -1.21
CA PRO A 487 -8.97 9.44 -1.76
C PRO A 487 -10.05 9.80 -2.80
N ALA A 488 -10.12 11.09 -3.15
CA ALA A 488 -10.99 11.54 -4.23
C ALA A 488 -10.58 10.89 -5.56
N THR A 489 -11.56 10.55 -6.40
CA THR A 489 -11.30 10.04 -7.75
C THR A 489 -11.71 11.07 -8.79
N TYR A 490 -10.96 11.12 -9.89
CA TYR A 490 -11.14 12.12 -10.94
C TYR A 490 -11.31 11.46 -12.31
N ALA A 491 -12.13 12.08 -13.16
CA ALA A 491 -12.29 11.66 -14.54
C ALA A 491 -11.01 11.97 -15.36
N PRO A 492 -10.74 11.16 -16.40
CA PRO A 492 -9.63 11.44 -17.30
C PRO A 492 -9.83 12.80 -17.99
N PRO A 493 -8.78 13.62 -18.14
CA PRO A 493 -8.89 14.92 -18.78
C PRO A 493 -9.22 14.80 -20.27
N THR A 494 -9.95 15.79 -20.79
CA THR A 494 -10.28 15.87 -22.22
C THR A 494 -9.34 16.83 -22.94
N TRP A 495 -9.17 16.65 -24.25
CA TRP A 495 -8.41 17.60 -25.06
C TRP A 495 -9.01 19.01 -25.05
N ALA A 496 -10.34 19.14 -24.93
CA ALA A 496 -11.00 20.45 -24.85
C ALA A 496 -10.50 21.26 -23.64
N LEU A 497 -10.39 20.60 -22.47
CA LEU A 497 -9.84 21.20 -21.26
C LEU A 497 -8.36 21.57 -21.45
N ALA A 498 -7.55 20.63 -21.94
CA ALA A 498 -6.12 20.85 -22.17
C ALA A 498 -5.85 22.00 -23.14
N ARG A 499 -6.66 22.14 -24.21
CA ARG A 499 -6.57 23.25 -25.16
C ARG A 499 -6.87 24.59 -24.49
N GLN A 500 -7.92 24.67 -23.67
CA GLN A 500 -8.27 25.91 -22.96
C GLN A 500 -7.15 26.35 -22.01
N VAL A 501 -6.57 25.41 -21.28
CA VAL A 501 -5.41 25.66 -20.40
C VAL A 501 -4.21 26.13 -21.21
N LEU A 502 -3.91 25.47 -22.34
CA LEU A 502 -2.81 25.84 -23.23
C LEU A 502 -2.94 27.28 -23.75
N VAL A 503 -4.13 27.66 -24.24
CA VAL A 503 -4.39 29.03 -24.73
C VAL A 503 -4.14 30.05 -23.61
N THR A 504 -4.61 29.74 -22.40
CA THR A 504 -4.46 30.62 -21.24
C THR A 504 -2.98 30.83 -20.91
N ILE A 505 -2.19 29.76 -20.85
CA ILE A 505 -0.75 29.82 -20.54
C ILE A 505 0.03 30.55 -21.64
N LEU A 506 -0.22 30.26 -22.91
CA LEU A 506 0.45 30.94 -24.02
C LEU A 506 0.12 32.44 -24.06
N SER A 507 -1.12 32.82 -23.70
CA SER A 507 -1.52 34.23 -23.61
C SER A 507 -0.80 34.98 -22.48
N GLN A 508 -0.49 34.30 -21.37
CA GLN A 508 0.22 34.88 -20.23
C GLN A 508 1.74 34.99 -20.48
N LEU A 509 2.33 34.00 -21.16
CA LEU A 509 3.76 33.92 -21.41
C LEU A 509 4.23 34.71 -22.65
N GLY A 510 3.31 35.26 -23.45
CA GLY A 510 3.61 36.18 -24.54
C GLY A 510 4.43 35.58 -25.71
N GLY A 511 4.32 34.27 -25.95
CA GLY A 511 5.26 33.52 -26.78
C GLY A 511 4.91 33.29 -28.25
N VAL A 512 3.72 33.69 -28.70
CA VAL A 512 3.28 33.42 -30.08
C VAL A 512 3.03 34.74 -30.81
N ASP A 513 3.93 35.07 -31.75
CA ASP A 513 3.71 36.15 -32.73
C ASP A 513 2.63 35.70 -33.73
N GLY A 514 1.35 35.82 -33.36
CA GLY A 514 0.22 35.48 -34.23
C GLY A 514 -1.02 34.95 -33.50
N ASP A 515 -1.95 34.39 -34.27
CA ASP A 515 -3.16 33.74 -33.74
C ASP A 515 -2.79 32.41 -33.07
N VAL A 516 -2.88 32.39 -31.73
CA VAL A 516 -2.61 31.23 -30.88
C VAL A 516 -3.44 30.01 -31.31
N GLU A 517 -4.67 30.23 -31.78
CA GLU A 517 -5.53 29.14 -32.21
C GLU A 517 -5.05 28.52 -33.52
N ALA A 518 -4.60 29.35 -34.47
CA ALA A 518 -4.01 28.88 -35.71
C ALA A 518 -2.71 28.09 -35.44
N PHE A 519 -1.92 28.50 -34.43
CA PHE A 519 -0.76 27.75 -33.99
C PHE A 519 -1.14 26.38 -33.42
N ILE A 520 -2.12 26.28 -32.51
CA ILE A 520 -2.52 24.99 -31.92
C ILE A 520 -2.98 24.01 -33.00
N VAL A 521 -3.84 24.48 -33.91
CA VAL A 521 -4.35 23.66 -35.02
C VAL A 521 -3.21 23.19 -35.92
N SER A 522 -2.28 24.08 -36.26
CA SER A 522 -1.19 23.77 -37.17
C SER A 522 -0.07 22.95 -36.54
N ALA A 523 0.31 23.19 -35.28
CA ALA A 523 1.48 22.59 -34.64
C ALA A 523 1.17 21.33 -33.82
N ILE A 524 -0.03 21.23 -33.24
CA ILE A 524 -0.40 20.19 -32.26
C ILE A 524 -1.51 19.28 -32.80
N GLU A 525 -2.56 19.84 -33.44
CA GLU A 525 -3.69 19.03 -33.91
C GLU A 525 -3.50 18.46 -35.32
N SER A 526 -2.55 19.01 -36.10
CA SER A 526 -2.25 18.53 -37.43
C SER A 526 -1.42 17.25 -37.40
N THR A 527 -1.55 16.46 -38.47
CA THR A 527 -0.76 15.24 -38.70
C THR A 527 0.58 15.53 -39.40
N THR A 528 0.93 16.79 -39.63
CA THR A 528 2.16 17.17 -40.32
C THR A 528 3.36 17.24 -39.37
N ARG A 529 4.54 16.91 -39.88
CA ARG A 529 5.78 16.84 -39.08
C ARG A 529 6.30 18.25 -38.77
N ASN A 530 5.87 18.79 -37.64
CA ASN A 530 6.22 20.16 -37.20
C ASN A 530 7.37 20.14 -36.18
N ASP A 531 7.84 21.32 -35.75
CA ASP A 531 8.93 21.43 -34.77
C ASP A 531 8.58 20.76 -33.44
N ALA A 532 7.34 20.89 -32.96
CA ALA A 532 6.86 20.19 -31.76
C ALA A 532 6.94 18.65 -31.89
N ALA A 533 6.65 18.12 -33.08
CA ALA A 533 6.76 16.68 -33.35
C ALA A 533 8.23 16.21 -33.40
N ARG A 534 9.16 17.05 -33.89
CA ARG A 534 10.60 16.75 -33.83
C ARG A 534 11.10 16.72 -32.39
N GLU A 535 10.60 17.61 -31.53
CA GLU A 535 10.98 17.66 -30.13
C GLU A 535 10.49 16.43 -29.36
N LEU A 536 9.24 16.02 -29.57
CA LEU A 536 8.71 14.78 -28.98
C LEU A 536 9.53 13.54 -29.42
N GLU A 537 9.93 13.48 -30.69
CA GLU A 537 10.82 12.40 -31.18
C GLU A 537 12.24 12.48 -30.60
N HIS A 538 12.73 13.68 -30.30
CA HIS A 538 14.01 13.88 -29.62
C HIS A 538 13.95 13.30 -28.20
N VAL A 539 12.92 13.67 -27.43
CA VAL A 539 12.68 13.15 -26.08
C VAL A 539 12.52 11.64 -26.09
N ARG A 540 11.72 11.08 -27.03
CA ARG A 540 11.56 9.63 -27.20
C ARG A 540 12.89 8.91 -27.45
N ARG A 541 13.74 9.49 -28.30
CA ARG A 541 15.07 8.94 -28.60
C ARG A 541 15.98 8.98 -27.38
N ASP A 542 15.95 10.06 -26.60
CA ASP A 542 16.77 10.19 -25.39
C ASP A 542 16.37 9.19 -24.31
N MET A 543 15.07 9.04 -24.06
CA MET A 543 14.56 8.04 -23.12
C MET A 543 14.94 6.62 -23.57
N SER A 544 14.74 6.30 -24.85
CA SER A 544 15.14 5.01 -25.44
C SER A 544 16.66 4.77 -25.37
N ARG A 545 17.47 5.82 -25.55
CA ARG A 545 18.93 5.75 -25.45
C ARG A 545 19.37 5.38 -24.05
N LYS A 546 18.71 5.93 -23.02
CA LYS A 546 18.95 5.61 -21.60
C LYS A 546 18.29 4.31 -21.13
N GLY A 547 17.36 3.75 -21.90
CA GLY A 547 16.61 2.53 -21.54
C GLY A 547 15.47 2.81 -20.57
N LEU A 548 14.89 4.00 -20.65
CA LEU A 548 13.82 4.50 -19.81
C LEU A 548 12.48 4.36 -20.53
N ASN A 549 11.55 3.65 -19.91
CA ASN A 549 10.19 3.46 -20.40
C ASN A 549 9.20 4.35 -19.61
N ALA A 550 8.07 4.70 -20.20
CA ALA A 550 6.98 5.43 -19.55
C ALA A 550 5.75 4.52 -19.33
N PRO A 551 4.98 4.68 -18.26
CA PRO A 551 5.24 5.57 -17.11
C PRO A 551 6.27 4.98 -16.14
N SER A 552 7.13 5.83 -15.59
CA SER A 552 8.13 5.46 -14.59
C SER A 552 8.63 6.68 -13.80
N VAL A 553 9.32 6.44 -12.69
CA VAL A 553 9.91 7.48 -11.85
C VAL A 553 11.35 7.12 -11.48
N LEU A 554 12.20 8.14 -11.39
CA LEU A 554 13.53 8.03 -10.80
C LEU A 554 13.59 8.79 -9.49
N LEU A 555 14.08 8.15 -8.43
CA LEU A 555 14.40 8.80 -7.16
C LEU A 555 15.91 8.65 -6.87
N ASN A 556 16.66 9.75 -6.84
CA ASN A 556 18.12 9.73 -6.72
C ASN A 556 18.81 8.77 -7.72
N GLY A 557 18.22 8.68 -8.91
CA GLY A 557 18.63 7.77 -9.98
C GLY A 557 18.05 6.36 -9.89
N GLU A 558 17.47 5.93 -8.76
CA GLU A 558 16.80 4.63 -8.64
C GLU A 558 15.59 4.58 -9.57
N TYR A 559 15.58 3.61 -10.49
CA TYR A 559 14.56 3.51 -11.52
C TYR A 559 13.41 2.58 -11.14
N VAL A 560 12.20 3.14 -11.01
CA VAL A 560 10.97 2.41 -10.68
C VAL A 560 9.99 2.48 -11.83
N ARG A 561 9.60 1.32 -12.36
CA ARG A 561 8.62 1.19 -13.44
C ARG A 561 7.21 1.05 -12.86
N ASP A 562 6.24 1.62 -13.56
CA ASP A 562 4.83 1.45 -13.19
C ASP A 562 4.37 -0.02 -13.23
N ALA A 563 4.90 -0.83 -14.15
CA ALA A 563 4.65 -2.28 -14.16
C ALA A 563 5.05 -2.99 -12.86
N VAL A 564 6.11 -2.51 -12.18
CA VAL A 564 6.52 -3.04 -10.87
C VAL A 564 5.54 -2.58 -9.79
N ALA A 565 5.15 -1.30 -9.81
CA ALA A 565 4.15 -0.78 -8.87
C ALA A 565 2.83 -1.55 -8.95
N ARG A 566 2.29 -1.76 -10.17
CA ARG A 566 1.07 -2.54 -10.39
C ARG A 566 1.18 -3.99 -9.92
N ALA A 567 2.33 -4.63 -10.12
CA ALA A 567 2.58 -5.99 -9.64
C ALA A 567 2.52 -6.11 -8.10
N HIS A 568 2.74 -4.99 -7.39
CA HIS A 568 2.58 -4.86 -5.94
C HIS A 568 1.22 -4.29 -5.51
N GLY A 569 0.26 -4.14 -6.44
CA GLY A 569 -1.07 -3.59 -6.16
C GLY A 569 -1.06 -2.10 -5.82
N ALA A 570 0.01 -1.36 -6.17
CA ALA A 570 0.18 0.06 -5.86
C ALA A 570 0.22 0.92 -7.14
N THR A 571 -0.07 2.21 -7.01
CA THR A 571 0.17 3.19 -8.09
C THR A 571 1.63 3.65 -8.05
N LEU A 572 2.13 4.19 -9.17
CA LEU A 572 3.47 4.77 -9.23
C LEU A 572 3.66 5.90 -8.22
N ALA A 573 2.61 6.70 -7.96
CA ALA A 573 2.62 7.77 -6.96
C ALA A 573 2.80 7.21 -5.53
N THR A 574 2.03 6.18 -5.16
CA THR A 574 2.19 5.51 -3.86
C THR A 574 3.59 4.91 -3.72
N MET A 575 4.11 4.31 -4.78
CA MET A 575 5.46 3.73 -4.79
C MET A 575 6.54 4.80 -4.60
N LEU A 576 6.43 5.96 -5.25
CA LEU A 576 7.37 7.07 -5.04
C LEU A 576 7.35 7.55 -3.57
N ASN A 577 6.17 7.68 -2.96
CA ASN A 577 6.07 8.11 -1.55
C ASN A 577 6.76 7.11 -0.60
N HIS A 578 6.54 5.80 -0.83
CA HIS A 578 7.22 4.74 -0.09
C HIS A 578 8.75 4.80 -0.27
N HIS A 579 9.23 4.88 -1.52
CA HIS A 579 10.66 5.00 -1.82
C HIS A 579 11.29 6.27 -1.23
N LEU A 580 10.57 7.39 -1.20
CA LEU A 580 11.04 8.62 -0.55
C LEU A 580 11.31 8.40 0.94
N ARG A 581 10.44 7.68 1.66
CA ARG A 581 10.65 7.34 3.08
C ARG A 581 11.86 6.44 3.30
N LEU A 582 12.05 5.46 2.41
CA LEU A 582 13.24 4.59 2.43
C LEU A 582 14.52 5.39 2.19
N GLU A 583 14.52 6.27 1.18
CA GLU A 583 15.66 7.13 0.88
C GLU A 583 15.95 8.13 2.01
N MET A 584 14.93 8.68 2.68
CA MET A 584 15.14 9.51 3.87
C MET A 584 15.87 8.74 4.98
N SER A 585 15.47 7.50 5.23
CA SER A 585 16.12 6.63 6.22
C SER A 585 17.55 6.28 5.80
N ARG A 586 17.77 6.05 4.49
CA ARG A 586 19.09 5.77 3.91
C ARG A 586 20.02 6.97 4.03
N VAL A 587 19.57 8.17 3.65
CA VAL A 587 20.33 9.42 3.77
C VAL A 587 20.70 9.67 5.23
N LYS A 588 19.76 9.47 6.17
CA LYS A 588 20.06 9.58 7.61
C LYS A 588 21.12 8.57 8.06
N THR A 589 21.08 7.35 7.52
CA THR A 589 22.09 6.32 7.79
C THR A 589 23.46 6.73 7.25
N MET A 590 23.55 7.21 6.01
CA MET A 590 24.80 7.73 5.42
C MET A 590 25.39 8.89 6.25
N PHE A 591 24.52 9.77 6.75
CA PHE A 591 24.93 10.83 7.66
C PHE A 591 25.53 10.29 8.95
N THR A 592 24.88 9.31 9.60
CA THR A 592 25.44 8.69 10.83
C THR A 592 26.76 7.94 10.60
N GLN A 593 27.03 7.53 9.35
CA GLN A 593 28.28 6.89 8.95
C GLN A 593 29.37 7.90 8.56
N GLY A 594 29.08 9.20 8.54
CA GLY A 594 30.05 10.25 8.21
C GLY A 594 30.30 10.42 6.70
N GLU A 595 29.44 9.88 5.82
CA GLU A 595 29.66 9.92 4.37
C GLU A 595 29.55 11.32 3.75
N PHE A 596 28.98 12.29 4.48
CA PHE A 596 28.80 13.67 4.02
C PHE A 596 29.84 14.65 4.57
N ASP A 597 30.80 14.18 5.38
CA ASP A 597 31.80 15.05 5.99
C ASP A 597 32.83 15.54 4.95
N GLY A 598 32.94 16.86 4.77
CA GLY A 598 33.89 17.48 3.85
C GLY A 598 33.51 17.38 2.37
N VAL A 599 32.27 17.03 2.05
CA VAL A 599 31.78 16.92 0.67
C VAL A 599 31.01 18.17 0.26
N ASP A 600 31.42 18.80 -0.85
CA ASP A 600 30.75 19.99 -1.39
C ASP A 600 29.47 19.66 -2.16
N ASP A 601 29.49 18.58 -2.95
CA ASP A 601 28.35 18.07 -3.72
C ASP A 601 27.75 16.83 -3.07
N VAL A 602 26.69 17.06 -2.28
CA VAL A 602 25.98 16.01 -1.55
C VAL A 602 25.17 15.12 -2.51
N SER A 603 24.74 15.65 -3.66
CA SER A 603 23.95 14.91 -4.65
C SER A 603 24.76 13.74 -5.22
N ALA A 604 26.05 13.97 -5.52
CA ALA A 604 26.96 12.93 -6.03
C ALA A 604 27.19 11.77 -5.05
N VAL A 605 27.05 12.00 -3.74
CA VAL A 605 27.15 10.94 -2.72
C VAL A 605 25.92 10.05 -2.78
N VAL A 606 24.73 10.65 -2.89
CA VAL A 606 23.47 9.90 -2.90
C VAL A 606 23.25 9.19 -4.24
N THR A 607 23.72 9.75 -5.35
CA THR A 607 23.64 9.12 -6.69
C THR A 607 24.83 8.20 -7.00
N ARG A 608 25.75 7.98 -6.06
CA ARG A 608 26.94 7.13 -6.25
C ARG A 608 26.56 5.74 -6.75
N GLY A 609 27.22 5.28 -7.82
CA GLY A 609 26.93 4.00 -8.47
C GLY A 609 25.93 4.08 -9.62
N ALA A 610 25.49 5.28 -9.98
CA ALA A 610 24.63 5.51 -11.14
C ALA A 610 25.29 5.10 -12.47
N SER A 611 24.56 4.32 -13.26
CA SER A 611 24.93 3.90 -14.61
C SER A 611 24.43 4.89 -15.65
N LYS A 612 25.17 5.04 -16.76
CA LYS A 612 24.78 5.96 -17.85
C LYS A 612 23.58 5.47 -18.67
N LYS A 613 23.30 4.16 -18.64
CA LYS A 613 22.26 3.51 -19.43
C LYS A 613 21.81 2.23 -18.74
N ILE A 614 20.50 1.94 -18.78
CA ILE A 614 19.93 0.65 -18.45
C ILE A 614 19.78 -0.20 -19.71
N ARG A 615 20.15 -1.47 -19.63
CA ARG A 615 19.74 -2.47 -20.63
C ARG A 615 18.59 -3.29 -20.06
N PRO A 616 17.55 -3.63 -20.86
CA PRO A 616 16.46 -4.50 -20.41
C PRO A 616 16.92 -5.85 -19.84
N MET A 617 18.08 -6.37 -20.29
CA MET A 617 18.69 -7.58 -19.73
C MET A 617 19.20 -7.45 -18.28
N ASP A 618 19.45 -6.23 -17.80
CA ASP A 618 19.94 -5.99 -16.43
C ASP A 618 18.87 -6.38 -15.39
N PHE A 619 17.58 -6.32 -15.76
CA PHE A 619 16.46 -6.82 -14.96
C PHE A 619 16.20 -8.32 -15.13
N ARG A 620 16.46 -8.91 -16.30
CA ARG A 620 16.30 -10.36 -16.51
C ARG A 620 17.34 -11.18 -15.76
N ARG A 621 18.56 -10.66 -15.56
CA ARG A 621 19.60 -11.37 -14.80
C ARG A 621 19.22 -11.62 -13.33
N SER A 622 18.30 -10.87 -12.72
CA SER A 622 17.83 -11.21 -11.36
C SER A 622 16.90 -12.43 -11.34
N ARG A 623 16.13 -12.68 -12.42
CA ARG A 623 15.28 -13.88 -12.58
C ARG A 623 16.02 -15.06 -13.20
N GLU A 624 16.90 -14.84 -14.19
CA GLU A 624 17.60 -15.91 -14.91
C GLU A 624 18.76 -16.50 -14.12
N SER A 625 19.32 -15.80 -13.13
CA SER A 625 20.35 -16.38 -12.24
C SER A 625 19.81 -17.55 -11.41
N ALA A 626 18.49 -17.64 -11.21
CA ALA A 626 17.85 -18.82 -10.62
C ALA A 626 17.72 -19.99 -11.61
N CYS A 627 17.67 -19.72 -12.91
CA CYS A 627 17.47 -20.75 -13.95
C CYS A 627 18.79 -21.36 -14.44
N VAL A 628 19.88 -20.58 -14.48
CA VAL A 628 21.19 -21.06 -14.97
C VAL A 628 21.87 -22.07 -14.02
N LEU A 629 21.49 -22.09 -12.73
CA LEU A 629 21.97 -23.12 -11.79
C LEU A 629 21.33 -24.50 -12.04
N ARG A 630 20.19 -24.58 -12.76
CA ARG A 630 19.54 -25.86 -13.09
C ARG A 630 20.18 -26.57 -14.29
N ALA A 631 20.88 -25.83 -15.16
CA ALA A 631 21.48 -26.38 -16.37
C ALA A 631 22.91 -26.92 -16.18
N ARG A 632 23.53 -26.73 -15.00
CA ARG A 632 24.87 -27.27 -14.68
C ARG A 632 24.85 -28.43 -13.66
N ALA A 633 23.65 -28.89 -13.29
CA ALA A 633 23.44 -30.02 -12.39
C ALA A 633 22.60 -31.13 -13.06
N VAL A 634 22.88 -31.39 -14.34
CA VAL A 634 22.49 -32.63 -15.05
C VAL A 634 23.75 -33.28 -15.57
#